data_AF-A0A0Q0RG44-F1
#
_entry.id   AF-A0A0Q0RG44-F1
#
_cell.length_a   1.000
_cell.length_b   1.000
_cell.length_c   1.000
_cell.angle_alpha   90.00
_cell.angle_beta   90.00
_cell.angle_gamma   90.00
#
_symmetry.space_group_name_H-M   'P 1'
#
loop_
_entity.id
_entity.type
_entity.pdbx_description
1 polymer ?
#
loop_
_entity_poly.entity_id
_entity_poly.type
_entity_poly.pdbx_seq_one_letter_code
_entity_poly.pdbx_strand_id
1 'polypeptide(L)'
;MAFLPFFIFMAIYAYLYNKKILNIAMLIFIVTLHSNFVYISLMIILFEMVYSRKYKNLNLMFSEIRPKWLLLVLFILFTLTGFAYIEFAGIMKGIISGHVSSVTLTTGESGTVPGGLMGMVRALFTDPAYLFSFISANYMLKISYLVLLFATTGFMPLYFPEILIIGLPYFGYAFTSSYGSYYTLGYQYAAMIYPVMFLGIAFGISKIIDNLNSNNKNRLTPKKIYNYYKSHGQNNIIKVIIVILIIGLILGLVYNPLVPYDSMAPNDISGIHMTPDTRFLLNERKYIPENSTILVENNLMPLFSDYKNVYSPPFSPLPNYTEFDYIIYMNNTFWADTGGNNSLIYIATYLLDHGYITPYAEYNNQVIILKKA
;
A
#
# COMPACT_ATOMS: atom_id res chain seq x y z
N MET A 1 -7.56 5.27 -3.70
CA MET A 1 -6.67 5.31 -2.51
C MET A 1 -6.99 6.46 -1.55
N ALA A 2 -7.14 7.70 -2.03
CA ALA A 2 -7.26 8.89 -1.16
C ALA A 2 -8.36 8.83 -0.09
N PHE A 3 -9.49 8.15 -0.34
CA PHE A 3 -10.59 8.02 0.63
C PHE A 3 -10.43 6.88 1.64
N LEU A 4 -9.43 6.00 1.47
CA LEU A 4 -9.22 4.86 2.37
C LEU A 4 -9.04 5.29 3.84
N PRO A 5 -8.21 6.32 4.17
CA PRO A 5 -8.10 6.82 5.54
C PRO A 5 -9.45 7.24 6.13
N PHE A 6 -10.26 7.97 5.36
CA PHE A 6 -11.58 8.43 5.81
C PHE A 6 -12.49 7.25 6.16
N PHE A 7 -12.58 6.24 5.29
CA PHE A 7 -13.43 5.08 5.57
C PHE A 7 -12.93 4.24 6.75
N ILE A 8 -11.61 4.07 6.93
CA ILE A 8 -11.05 3.37 8.09
C ILE A 8 -11.39 4.14 9.38
N PHE A 9 -11.13 5.46 9.43
CA PHE A 9 -11.45 6.26 10.61
C PHE A 9 -12.94 6.25 10.92
N MET A 10 -13.79 6.36 9.90
CA MET A 10 -15.25 6.33 10.07
C MET A 10 -15.76 4.96 10.49
N ALA A 11 -15.18 3.85 10.01
CA ALA A 11 -15.51 2.50 10.46
C ALA A 11 -15.24 2.34 11.96
N ILE A 12 -14.04 2.74 12.41
CA ILE A 12 -13.65 2.68 13.82
C ILE A 12 -14.47 3.64 14.68
N TYR A 13 -14.74 4.86 14.20
CA TYR A 13 -15.63 5.80 14.88
C TYR A 13 -17.03 5.20 15.04
N ALA A 14 -17.63 4.71 13.96
CA ALA A 14 -18.96 4.11 14.00
C ALA A 14 -19.01 2.90 14.96
N TYR A 15 -17.97 2.07 14.97
CA TYR A 15 -17.80 0.97 15.92
C TYR A 15 -17.79 1.46 17.39
N LEU A 16 -16.94 2.44 17.71
CA LEU A 16 -16.79 2.98 19.07
C LEU A 16 -18.08 3.64 19.59
N TYR A 17 -18.92 4.17 18.71
CA TYR A 17 -20.21 4.78 19.03
C TYR A 17 -21.41 3.84 18.83
N ASN A 18 -21.16 2.55 18.58
CA ASN A 18 -22.17 1.51 18.36
C ASN A 18 -23.17 1.85 17.22
N LYS A 19 -22.69 2.51 16.17
CA LYS A 19 -23.45 2.83 14.95
C LYS A 19 -23.30 1.70 13.93
N LYS A 20 -23.95 0.57 14.19
CA LYS A 20 -23.81 -0.70 13.42
C LYS A 20 -23.95 -0.53 11.91
N ILE A 21 -24.99 0.16 11.44
CA ILE A 21 -25.25 0.38 10.00
C ILE A 21 -24.13 1.19 9.35
N LEU A 22 -23.68 2.27 10.00
CA LEU A 22 -22.62 3.12 9.47
C LEU A 22 -21.28 2.37 9.42
N ASN A 23 -20.98 1.57 10.45
CA ASN A 23 -19.77 0.74 10.46
C ASN A 23 -19.77 -0.24 9.27
N ILE A 24 -20.86 -0.99 9.07
CA ILE A 24 -20.99 -1.91 7.93
C ILE A 24 -20.87 -1.17 6.60
N ALA A 25 -21.51 -0.01 6.45
CA ALA A 25 -21.41 0.79 5.23
C ALA A 25 -19.96 1.23 4.94
N MET A 26 -19.21 1.67 5.97
CA MET A 26 -17.80 2.03 5.79
C MET A 26 -16.93 0.83 5.43
N LEU A 27 -17.17 -0.34 6.02
CA LEU A 27 -16.45 -1.58 5.66
C LEU A 27 -16.74 -1.99 4.21
N ILE A 28 -17.97 -1.82 3.74
CA ILE A 28 -18.33 -2.04 2.32
C ILE A 28 -17.61 -1.02 1.43
N PHE A 29 -17.59 0.26 1.79
CA PHE A 29 -16.91 1.27 0.99
C PHE A 29 -15.40 1.00 0.87
N ILE A 30 -14.75 0.51 1.91
CA ILE A 30 -13.35 0.05 1.85
C ILE A 30 -13.19 -1.03 0.78
N VAL A 31 -14.06 -2.05 0.77
CA VAL A 31 -14.02 -3.14 -0.23
C VAL A 31 -14.29 -2.61 -1.65
N THR A 32 -15.21 -1.66 -1.82
CA THR A 32 -15.53 -1.11 -3.16
C THR A 32 -14.39 -0.30 -3.77
N LEU A 33 -13.45 0.23 -2.97
CA LEU A 33 -12.29 0.95 -3.50
C LEU A 33 -11.34 0.04 -4.28
N HIS A 34 -11.20 -1.21 -3.85
CA HIS A 34 -10.36 -2.21 -4.50
C HIS A 34 -10.68 -3.61 -3.93
N SER A 35 -10.75 -4.64 -4.76
CA SER A 35 -11.13 -6.00 -4.32
C SER A 35 -10.22 -6.54 -3.20
N ASN A 36 -8.90 -6.34 -3.32
CA ASN A 36 -7.93 -6.73 -2.28
C ASN A 36 -8.12 -6.01 -0.93
N PHE A 37 -8.93 -4.96 -0.82
CA PHE A 37 -9.19 -4.29 0.47
C PHE A 37 -10.18 -5.05 1.36
N VAL A 38 -10.73 -6.17 0.89
CA VAL A 38 -11.36 -7.17 1.75
C VAL A 38 -10.48 -7.53 2.95
N TYR A 39 -9.17 -7.71 2.75
CA TYR A 39 -8.26 -8.06 3.86
C TYR A 39 -8.20 -6.96 4.92
N ILE A 40 -8.25 -5.68 4.52
CA ILE A 40 -8.30 -4.54 5.46
C ILE A 40 -9.60 -4.59 6.25
N SER A 41 -10.74 -4.73 5.58
CA SER A 41 -12.05 -4.84 6.26
C SER A 41 -12.12 -6.04 7.21
N LEU A 42 -11.58 -7.19 6.83
CA LEU A 42 -11.49 -8.37 7.71
C LEU A 42 -10.66 -8.10 8.95
N MET A 43 -9.52 -7.42 8.82
CA MET A 43 -8.69 -7.09 9.98
C MET A 43 -9.29 -6.00 10.87
N ILE A 44 -10.09 -5.09 10.31
CA ILE A 44 -10.93 -4.18 11.11
C ILE A 44 -11.95 -4.98 11.92
N ILE A 45 -12.68 -5.90 11.30
CA ILE A 45 -13.63 -6.77 12.01
C ILE A 45 -12.93 -7.57 13.12
N LEU A 46 -11.74 -8.13 12.83
CA LEU A 46 -10.96 -8.86 13.84
C LEU A 46 -10.55 -7.95 15.00
N PHE A 47 -10.05 -6.74 14.71
CA PHE A 47 -9.75 -5.73 15.72
C PHE A 47 -10.98 -5.42 16.58
N GLU A 48 -12.13 -5.15 15.96
CA GLU A 48 -13.38 -4.83 16.66
C GLU A 48 -13.86 -5.99 17.55
N MET A 49 -13.70 -7.23 17.11
CA MET A 49 -14.00 -8.41 17.93
C MET A 49 -13.06 -8.52 19.14
N VAL A 50 -11.75 -8.40 18.94
CA VAL A 50 -10.74 -8.43 20.01
C VAL A 50 -10.95 -7.29 21.00
N TYR A 51 -11.18 -6.08 20.50
CA TYR A 51 -11.39 -4.89 21.32
C TYR A 51 -12.70 -4.99 22.13
N SER A 52 -13.80 -5.42 21.51
CA SER A 52 -15.09 -5.59 22.20
C SER A 52 -15.00 -6.59 23.36
N ARG A 53 -14.14 -7.61 23.23
CA ARG A 53 -13.91 -8.60 24.28
C ARG A 53 -13.10 -8.07 25.43
N LYS A 54 -12.09 -7.24 25.16
CA LYS A 54 -11.28 -6.61 26.18
C LYS A 54 -12.08 -5.56 26.95
N TYR A 55 -13.00 -4.87 26.27
CA TYR A 55 -13.78 -3.76 26.82
C TYR A 55 -15.29 -4.02 26.83
N LYS A 56 -15.72 -5.16 27.40
CA LYS A 56 -17.14 -5.58 27.42
C LYS A 56 -18.10 -4.55 28.00
N ASN A 57 -17.66 -3.75 28.96
CA ASN A 57 -18.49 -2.77 29.66
C ASN A 57 -18.85 -1.54 28.79
N LEU A 58 -18.36 -1.46 27.55
CA LEU A 58 -18.54 -0.31 26.67
C LEU A 58 -19.75 -0.42 25.73
N ASN A 59 -20.55 -1.49 25.80
CA ASN A 59 -21.70 -1.73 24.92
C ASN A 59 -21.35 -1.54 23.43
N LEU A 60 -20.20 -2.07 23.03
CA LEU A 60 -19.69 -2.04 21.65
C LEU A 60 -20.41 -3.07 20.80
N MET A 61 -20.29 -2.94 19.48
CA MET A 61 -21.03 -3.74 18.50
C MET A 61 -20.97 -5.27 18.75
N PHE A 62 -19.79 -5.82 19.09
CA PHE A 62 -19.63 -7.25 19.37
C PHE A 62 -19.63 -7.61 20.86
N SER A 63 -19.88 -6.65 21.76
CA SER A 63 -19.85 -6.88 23.22
C SER A 63 -21.00 -7.78 23.71
N GLU A 64 -22.13 -7.77 23.01
CA GLU A 64 -23.33 -8.56 23.31
C GLU A 64 -23.14 -10.06 23.01
N ILE A 65 -22.20 -10.39 22.11
CA ILE A 65 -21.96 -11.78 21.68
C ILE A 65 -21.19 -12.51 22.78
N ARG A 66 -21.91 -13.26 23.63
CA ARG A 66 -21.32 -13.97 24.77
C ARG A 66 -20.36 -15.10 24.38
N PRO A 67 -20.73 -16.10 23.55
CA PRO A 67 -19.85 -17.23 23.26
C PRO A 67 -18.65 -16.85 22.37
N LYS A 68 -17.44 -17.28 22.76
CA LYS A 68 -16.20 -17.03 22.00
C LYS A 68 -16.23 -17.71 20.62
N TRP A 69 -16.73 -18.94 20.58
CA TRP A 69 -16.82 -19.73 19.35
C TRP A 69 -17.72 -19.06 18.31
N LEU A 70 -18.77 -18.34 18.71
CA LEU A 70 -19.65 -17.66 17.77
C LEU A 70 -18.96 -16.49 17.06
N LEU A 71 -18.09 -15.74 17.75
CA LEU A 71 -17.27 -14.72 17.09
C LEU A 71 -16.28 -15.34 16.11
N LEU A 72 -15.67 -16.47 16.48
CA LEU A 72 -14.79 -17.21 15.59
C LEU A 72 -15.54 -17.68 14.33
N VAL A 73 -16.73 -18.27 14.50
CA VAL A 73 -17.58 -18.70 13.38
C VAL A 73 -17.95 -17.52 12.49
N LEU A 74 -18.37 -16.38 13.07
CA LEU A 74 -18.66 -15.16 12.30
C LEU A 74 -17.44 -14.66 11.53
N PHE A 75 -16.26 -14.65 12.16
CA PHE A 75 -15.02 -14.24 11.51
C PHE A 75 -14.66 -15.17 10.35
N ILE A 76 -14.80 -16.49 10.53
CA ILE A 76 -14.59 -17.48 9.47
C ILE A 76 -15.58 -17.24 8.33
N LEU A 77 -16.86 -17.02 8.62
CA LEU A 77 -17.88 -16.73 7.60
C LEU A 77 -17.56 -15.46 6.82
N PHE A 78 -17.22 -14.35 7.48
CA PHE A 78 -16.80 -13.12 6.81
C PHE A 78 -15.56 -13.34 5.94
N THR A 79 -14.61 -14.13 6.43
CA THR A 79 -13.40 -14.48 5.69
C THR A 79 -13.73 -15.26 4.42
N LEU A 80 -14.56 -16.30 4.52
CA LEU A 80 -15.01 -17.10 3.38
C LEU A 80 -15.80 -16.27 2.36
N THR A 81 -16.72 -15.41 2.82
CA THR A 81 -17.46 -14.50 1.93
C THR A 81 -16.52 -13.50 1.23
N GLY A 82 -15.56 -12.95 1.97
CA GLY A 82 -14.54 -12.06 1.42
C GLY A 82 -13.68 -12.74 0.35
N PHE A 83 -13.27 -13.99 0.58
CA PHE A 83 -12.55 -14.80 -0.41
C PHE A 83 -13.39 -15.03 -1.66
N ALA A 84 -14.64 -15.48 -1.50
CA ALA A 84 -15.55 -15.68 -2.63
C ALA A 84 -15.72 -14.41 -3.47
N TYR A 85 -15.78 -13.24 -2.82
CA TYR A 85 -15.82 -11.95 -3.51
C TYR A 85 -14.53 -11.63 -4.27
N ILE A 86 -13.34 -11.85 -3.69
CA ILE A 86 -12.06 -11.60 -4.37
C ILE A 86 -11.96 -12.44 -5.64
N GLU A 87 -12.28 -13.73 -5.55
CA GLU A 87 -12.28 -14.65 -6.69
C GLU A 87 -13.26 -14.18 -7.78
N PHE A 88 -14.50 -13.88 -7.38
CA PHE A 88 -15.51 -13.37 -8.30
C PHE A 88 -15.07 -12.06 -8.98
N ALA A 89 -14.53 -11.10 -8.22
CA ALA A 89 -14.03 -9.85 -8.76
C ALA A 89 -12.85 -10.06 -9.72
N GLY A 90 -11.97 -11.01 -9.43
CA GLY A 90 -10.87 -11.42 -10.31
C GLY A 90 -11.37 -11.99 -11.64
N ILE A 91 -12.35 -12.88 -11.60
CA ILE A 91 -13.00 -13.45 -12.80
C ILE A 91 -13.64 -12.33 -13.62
N MET A 92 -14.46 -11.48 -12.98
CA MET A 92 -15.14 -10.37 -13.66
C MET A 92 -14.16 -9.39 -14.30
N LYS A 93 -13.03 -9.09 -13.63
CA LYS A 93 -11.99 -8.21 -14.19
C LYS A 93 -11.37 -8.80 -15.46
N GLY A 94 -11.14 -10.10 -15.54
CA GLY A 94 -10.65 -10.75 -16.77
C GLY A 94 -11.67 -10.69 -17.88
N ILE A 95 -12.92 -11.07 -17.60
CA ILE A 95 -14.01 -11.00 -18.57
C ILE A 95 -14.13 -9.58 -19.14
N ILE A 96 -14.14 -8.56 -18.29
CA ILE A 96 -14.23 -7.15 -18.72
C ILE A 96 -13.00 -6.71 -19.50
N SER A 97 -11.80 -7.17 -19.12
CA SER A 97 -10.56 -6.83 -19.83
C SER A 97 -10.32 -7.67 -21.09
N GLY A 98 -11.20 -8.63 -21.42
CA GLY A 98 -11.03 -9.50 -22.59
C GLY A 98 -9.89 -10.51 -22.45
N HIS A 99 -9.38 -10.74 -21.24
CA HIS A 99 -8.30 -11.68 -20.97
C HIS A 99 -8.80 -12.80 -20.06
N VAL A 100 -8.23 -14.00 -20.21
CA VAL A 100 -8.40 -15.04 -19.20
C VAL A 100 -7.72 -14.50 -17.95
N SER A 101 -8.49 -13.92 -17.01
CA SER A 101 -7.91 -13.60 -15.72
C SER A 101 -7.56 -14.92 -15.09
N SER A 102 -6.29 -15.25 -15.17
CA SER A 102 -5.73 -16.29 -14.36
C SER A 102 -5.84 -15.76 -12.93
N VAL A 103 -6.89 -16.17 -12.23
CA VAL A 103 -7.01 -16.00 -10.77
C VAL A 103 -5.92 -16.81 -10.06
N THR A 104 -5.03 -17.48 -10.82
CA THR A 104 -3.71 -17.84 -10.34
C THR A 104 -3.06 -16.59 -9.76
N LEU A 105 -3.10 -16.49 -8.42
CA LEU A 105 -1.95 -16.35 -7.53
C LEU A 105 -0.67 -16.05 -8.30
N THR A 106 -0.61 -14.93 -9.02
CA THR A 106 0.48 -14.63 -9.94
C THR A 106 1.71 -14.43 -9.10
N THR A 107 2.83 -15.02 -9.49
CA THR A 107 4.15 -14.55 -9.06
C THR A 107 4.18 -13.06 -9.40
N GLY A 108 4.18 -12.21 -8.38
CA GLY A 108 3.63 -10.87 -8.50
C GLY A 108 4.38 -10.02 -9.52
N GLU A 109 3.62 -9.25 -10.31
CA GLU A 109 4.09 -8.26 -11.29
C GLU A 109 4.98 -7.15 -10.68
N SER A 110 5.26 -7.21 -9.37
CA SER A 110 6.04 -6.24 -8.59
C SER A 110 7.06 -6.90 -7.65
N GLY A 111 7.56 -8.09 -7.99
CA GLY A 111 8.51 -8.79 -7.11
C GLY A 111 7.88 -9.14 -5.76
N THR A 112 6.66 -9.67 -5.77
CA THR A 112 6.00 -10.23 -4.58
C THR A 112 5.81 -11.72 -4.74
N VAL A 113 5.98 -12.46 -3.64
CA VAL A 113 6.01 -13.93 -3.66
C VAL A 113 4.71 -14.52 -4.22
N PRO A 114 3.56 -13.85 -4.04
CA PRO A 114 2.52 -13.77 -5.09
C PRO A 114 1.51 -12.59 -4.92
N GLY A 115 0.67 -12.34 -5.92
CA GLY A 115 -0.31 -11.23 -6.01
C GLY A 115 -1.45 -11.18 -4.97
N GLY A 116 -1.34 -11.88 -3.83
CA GLY A 116 -2.31 -11.85 -2.74
C GLY A 116 -1.96 -12.77 -1.55
N LEU A 117 -2.69 -12.60 -0.43
CA LEU A 117 -2.45 -13.29 0.84
C LEU A 117 -2.56 -14.83 0.73
N MET A 118 -3.48 -15.33 -0.10
CA MET A 118 -3.62 -16.78 -0.33
C MET A 118 -2.38 -17.38 -1.00
N GLY A 119 -1.75 -16.62 -1.90
CA GLY A 119 -0.56 -17.14 -2.55
C GLY A 119 0.61 -17.14 -1.56
N MET A 120 0.66 -16.17 -0.64
CA MET A 120 1.66 -16.18 0.42
C MET A 120 1.50 -17.43 1.29
N VAL A 121 0.26 -17.78 1.66
CA VAL A 121 -0.04 -19.02 2.39
C VAL A 121 0.38 -20.24 1.57
N ARG A 122 0.05 -20.30 0.28
CA ARG A 122 0.50 -21.39 -0.61
C ARG A 122 2.01 -21.49 -0.66
N ALA A 123 2.72 -20.38 -0.89
CA ALA A 123 4.18 -20.32 -0.96
C ALA A 123 4.82 -20.79 0.35
N LEU A 124 4.25 -20.42 1.51
CA LEU A 124 4.71 -20.89 2.80
C LEU A 124 4.75 -22.43 2.91
N PHE A 125 3.79 -23.13 2.29
CA PHE A 125 3.70 -24.59 2.35
C PHE A 125 4.32 -25.31 1.14
N THR A 126 4.46 -24.64 -0.01
CA THR A 126 4.94 -25.26 -1.26
C THR A 126 6.39 -24.90 -1.58
N ASP A 127 6.82 -23.68 -1.27
CA ASP A 127 8.19 -23.21 -1.46
C ASP A 127 8.55 -22.13 -0.41
N PRO A 128 8.77 -22.55 0.85
CA PRO A 128 9.09 -21.63 1.93
C PRO A 128 10.43 -20.91 1.68
N ALA A 129 11.41 -21.56 1.05
CA ALA A 129 12.70 -20.96 0.74
C ALA A 129 12.53 -19.76 -0.21
N TYR A 130 11.70 -19.90 -1.24
CA TYR A 130 11.34 -18.80 -2.12
C TYR A 130 10.66 -17.66 -1.34
N LEU A 131 9.67 -17.95 -0.48
CA LEU A 131 9.03 -16.92 0.37
C LEU A 131 10.04 -16.18 1.26
N PHE A 132 10.96 -16.91 1.91
CA PHE A 132 11.98 -16.31 2.77
C PHE A 132 12.99 -15.48 1.99
N SER A 133 13.27 -15.81 0.71
CA SER A 133 14.15 -15.00 -0.12
C SER A 133 13.63 -13.57 -0.25
N PHE A 134 12.32 -13.38 -0.44
CA PHE A 134 11.70 -12.05 -0.50
C PHE A 134 11.63 -11.38 0.87
N ILE A 135 11.37 -12.12 1.95
CA ILE A 135 11.41 -11.55 3.31
C ILE A 135 12.81 -10.98 3.60
N SER A 136 13.85 -11.72 3.23
CA SER A 136 15.25 -11.33 3.42
C SER A 136 15.72 -10.24 2.43
N ALA A 137 15.07 -10.13 1.27
CA ALA A 137 15.37 -9.09 0.30
C ALA A 137 15.16 -7.71 0.93
N ASN A 138 16.15 -6.83 0.75
CA ASN A 138 16.12 -5.45 1.25
C ASN A 138 15.84 -5.34 2.76
N TYR A 139 16.29 -6.32 3.57
CA TYR A 139 15.99 -6.37 4.99
C TYR A 139 16.34 -5.08 5.75
N MET A 140 17.48 -4.43 5.41
CA MET A 140 17.86 -3.16 6.02
C MET A 140 16.84 -2.05 5.75
N LEU A 141 16.31 -1.97 4.53
CA LEU A 141 15.26 -1.01 4.17
C LEU A 141 13.96 -1.31 4.93
N LYS A 142 13.59 -2.59 5.07
CA LYS A 142 12.39 -3.02 5.83
C LYS A 142 12.51 -2.71 7.33
N ILE A 143 13.68 -2.93 7.93
CA ILE A 143 13.94 -2.57 9.33
C ILE A 143 13.86 -1.05 9.48
N SER A 144 14.54 -0.31 8.60
CA SER A 144 14.53 1.15 8.59
C SER A 144 13.11 1.70 8.45
N TYR A 145 12.30 1.10 7.56
CA TYR A 145 10.90 1.41 7.39
C TYR A 145 10.09 1.28 8.68
N LEU A 146 10.20 0.15 9.40
CA LEU A 146 9.48 -0.03 10.67
C LEU A 146 9.94 0.99 11.71
N VAL A 147 11.25 1.18 11.84
CA VAL A 147 11.82 2.14 12.78
C VAL A 147 11.28 3.53 12.50
N LEU A 148 11.33 3.99 11.25
CA LEU A 148 10.83 5.31 10.85
C LEU A 148 9.29 5.40 11.00
N LEU A 149 8.55 4.37 10.61
CA LEU A 149 7.09 4.31 10.72
C LEU A 149 6.65 4.44 12.19
N PHE A 150 7.27 3.71 13.12
CA PHE A 150 6.94 3.86 14.54
C PHE A 150 7.51 5.15 15.14
N ALA A 151 8.74 5.55 14.78
CA ALA A 151 9.36 6.76 15.31
C ALA A 151 8.60 8.04 14.94
N THR A 152 8.05 8.14 13.73
CA THR A 152 7.20 9.27 13.30
C THR A 152 5.93 9.39 14.12
N THR A 153 5.50 8.32 14.78
CA THR A 153 4.35 8.30 15.70
C THR A 153 4.76 8.33 17.17
N GLY A 154 6.02 8.59 17.49
CA GLY A 154 6.55 8.53 18.85
C GLY A 154 6.39 7.15 19.49
N PHE A 155 6.38 6.08 18.68
CA PHE A 155 6.12 4.70 19.09
C PHE A 155 4.76 4.47 19.79
N MET A 156 3.81 5.43 19.68
CA MET A 156 2.50 5.35 20.35
C MET A 156 1.70 4.08 20.02
N PRO A 157 1.67 3.57 18.77
CA PRO A 157 0.96 2.32 18.48
C PRO A 157 1.50 1.11 19.26
N LEU A 158 2.76 1.11 19.71
CA LEU A 158 3.30 0.02 20.54
C LEU A 158 2.70 0.02 21.95
N TYR A 159 2.20 1.16 22.43
CA TYR A 159 1.45 1.19 23.69
C TYR A 159 0.09 0.53 23.55
N PHE A 160 -0.51 0.49 22.36
CA PHE A 160 -1.77 -0.20 22.07
C PHE A 160 -1.62 -1.17 20.89
N PRO A 161 -0.88 -2.28 21.05
CA PRO A 161 -0.49 -3.14 19.94
C PRO A 161 -1.66 -3.80 19.22
N GLU A 162 -2.83 -3.91 19.85
CA GLU A 162 -4.02 -4.49 19.23
C GLU A 162 -4.47 -3.73 17.97
N ILE A 163 -4.21 -2.41 17.88
CA ILE A 163 -4.55 -1.63 16.68
C ILE A 163 -3.77 -2.07 15.44
N LEU A 164 -2.57 -2.64 15.63
CA LEU A 164 -1.70 -3.10 14.55
C LEU A 164 -2.27 -4.30 13.81
N ILE A 165 -3.29 -4.99 14.36
CA ILE A 165 -4.04 -6.03 13.66
C ILE A 165 -4.57 -5.50 12.31
N ILE A 166 -5.07 -4.27 12.27
CA ILE A 166 -5.58 -3.64 11.05
C ILE A 166 -4.48 -3.50 9.99
N GLY A 167 -3.24 -3.30 10.42
CA GLY A 167 -2.07 -3.13 9.55
C GLY A 167 -1.47 -4.42 9.03
N LEU A 168 -1.83 -5.59 9.58
CA LEU A 168 -1.25 -6.88 9.20
C LEU A 168 -1.31 -7.21 7.70
N PRO A 169 -2.39 -6.92 6.95
CA PRO A 169 -2.44 -7.24 5.53
C PRO A 169 -1.39 -6.47 4.75
N TYR A 170 -1.21 -5.19 5.09
CA TYR A 170 -0.19 -4.35 4.47
C TYR A 170 1.21 -4.78 4.88
N PHE A 171 1.46 -5.05 6.17
CA PHE A 171 2.76 -5.57 6.60
C PHE A 171 3.10 -6.89 5.92
N GLY A 172 2.16 -7.83 5.85
CA GLY A 172 2.34 -9.08 5.14
C GLY A 172 2.77 -8.82 3.69
N TYR A 173 2.00 -8.01 2.98
CA TYR A 173 2.26 -7.70 1.57
C TYR A 173 3.60 -6.97 1.35
N ALA A 174 3.89 -5.91 2.13
CA ALA A 174 5.12 -5.14 2.02
C ALA A 174 6.37 -5.96 2.39
N PHE A 175 6.28 -6.81 3.42
CA PHE A 175 7.44 -7.58 3.89
C PHE A 175 7.70 -8.81 3.05
N THR A 176 6.73 -9.30 2.29
CA THR A 176 6.93 -10.34 1.27
C THR A 176 7.10 -9.79 -0.13
N SER A 177 7.42 -8.50 -0.24
CA SER A 177 7.84 -7.85 -1.48
C SER A 177 9.35 -7.60 -1.49
N SER A 178 9.96 -7.67 -2.68
CA SER A 178 11.29 -7.15 -2.97
C SER A 178 11.23 -5.69 -3.49
N TYR A 179 10.04 -5.14 -3.74
CA TYR A 179 9.88 -3.79 -4.27
C TYR A 179 9.93 -2.72 -3.18
N GLY A 180 11.01 -1.93 -3.23
CA GLY A 180 11.37 -0.87 -2.26
C GLY A 180 10.23 0.09 -1.89
N SER A 181 9.40 0.45 -2.86
CA SER A 181 8.34 1.44 -2.68
C SER A 181 7.24 0.98 -1.71
N TYR A 182 7.10 -0.33 -1.45
CA TYR A 182 6.17 -0.84 -0.44
C TYR A 182 6.64 -0.66 1.00
N TYR A 183 7.92 -0.40 1.23
CA TYR A 183 8.47 -0.17 2.56
C TYR A 183 9.38 1.07 2.53
N THR A 184 8.96 2.11 1.80
CA THR A 184 9.58 3.43 1.84
C THR A 184 8.50 4.46 2.16
N LEU A 185 8.72 5.25 3.22
CA LEU A 185 7.80 6.34 3.57
C LEU A 185 7.81 7.41 2.45
N GLY A 186 6.69 8.10 2.28
CA GLY A 186 6.50 9.09 1.21
C GLY A 186 5.93 8.53 -0.10
N TYR A 187 6.12 7.24 -0.38
CA TYR A 187 5.42 6.59 -1.50
C TYR A 187 3.94 6.37 -1.22
N GLN A 188 3.13 6.36 -2.28
CA GLN A 188 1.68 6.18 -2.21
C GLN A 188 1.25 4.85 -1.57
N TYR A 189 2.12 3.84 -1.58
CA TYR A 189 1.80 2.54 -1.00
C TYR A 189 1.76 2.58 0.54
N ALA A 190 2.63 3.38 1.16
CA ALA A 190 2.63 3.58 2.62
C ALA A 190 1.34 4.25 3.11
N ALA A 191 0.57 4.91 2.24
CA ALA A 191 -0.72 5.50 2.58
C ALA A 191 -1.73 4.47 3.12
N MET A 192 -1.57 3.16 2.82
CA MET A 192 -2.43 2.11 3.36
C MET A 192 -2.26 1.90 4.87
N ILE A 193 -1.06 2.11 5.42
CA ILE A 193 -0.78 1.88 6.85
C ILE A 193 -0.99 3.13 7.70
N TYR A 194 -0.93 4.33 7.11
CA TYR A 194 -1.06 5.59 7.85
C TYR A 194 -2.31 5.67 8.74
N PRO A 195 -3.52 5.26 8.31
CA PRO A 195 -4.71 5.32 9.16
C PRO A 195 -4.55 4.49 10.43
N VAL A 196 -3.90 3.32 10.33
CA VAL A 196 -3.62 2.44 11.48
C VAL A 196 -2.64 3.11 12.44
N MET A 197 -1.61 3.77 11.90
CA MET A 197 -0.62 4.49 12.69
C MET A 197 -1.24 5.68 13.44
N PHE A 198 -2.09 6.47 12.77
CA PHE A 198 -2.82 7.59 13.41
C PHE A 198 -3.80 7.11 14.48
N LEU A 199 -4.53 6.02 14.23
CA LEU A 199 -5.35 5.38 15.26
C LEU A 199 -4.48 4.91 16.43
N GLY A 200 -3.32 4.32 16.16
CA GLY A 200 -2.39 3.88 17.18
C GLY A 200 -1.83 5.03 18.04
N ILE A 201 -1.69 6.23 17.48
CA ILE A 201 -1.43 7.43 18.28
C ILE A 201 -2.59 7.66 19.26
N ALA A 202 -3.83 7.76 18.76
CA ALA A 202 -4.98 8.04 19.61
C ALA A 202 -5.18 7.00 20.72
N PHE A 203 -5.12 5.71 20.38
CA PHE A 203 -5.26 4.61 21.34
C PHE A 203 -4.05 4.49 22.29
N GLY A 204 -2.83 4.74 21.79
CA GLY A 204 -1.61 4.74 22.61
C GLY A 204 -1.65 5.83 23.68
N ILE A 205 -2.01 7.06 23.29
CA ILE A 205 -2.16 8.21 24.19
C ILE A 205 -3.22 7.93 25.25
N SER A 206 -4.39 7.43 24.83
CA SER A 206 -5.47 7.00 25.72
C SER A 206 -4.94 6.06 26.80
N LYS A 207 -4.18 5.04 26.40
CA LYS A 207 -3.65 4.02 27.32
C LYS A 207 -2.57 4.55 28.26
N ILE A 208 -1.71 5.47 27.79
CA ILE A 208 -0.74 6.15 28.65
C ILE A 208 -1.46 6.94 29.74
N ILE A 209 -2.49 7.70 29.38
CA ILE A 209 -3.24 8.54 30.32
C ILE A 209 -4.04 7.69 31.31
N ASP A 210 -4.63 6.59 30.86
CA ASP A 210 -5.26 5.61 31.74
C ASP A 210 -4.27 5.06 32.78
N ASN A 211 -3.04 4.75 32.37
CA ASN A 211 -2.00 4.25 33.26
C ASN A 211 -1.54 5.32 34.27
N LEU A 212 -1.38 6.58 33.84
CA LEU A 212 -0.99 7.69 34.73
C LEU A 212 -2.08 8.02 35.77
N ASN A 213 -3.35 7.86 35.39
CA ASN A 213 -4.50 8.10 36.25
C ASN A 213 -4.91 6.87 37.09
N SER A 214 -4.11 5.80 37.10
CA SER A 214 -4.44 4.49 37.72
C SER A 214 -4.71 4.54 39.23
N ASN A 215 -4.39 5.63 39.93
CA ASN A 215 -4.83 5.84 41.32
C ASN A 215 -6.34 6.10 41.45
N ASN A 216 -7.01 6.43 40.35
CA ASN A 216 -8.47 6.49 40.25
C ASN A 216 -8.98 5.19 39.63
N LYS A 217 -9.71 4.36 40.41
CA LYS A 217 -10.28 3.06 39.99
C LYS A 217 -11.25 3.13 38.79
N ASN A 218 -11.53 4.32 38.26
CA ASN A 218 -12.38 4.54 37.10
C ASN A 218 -11.54 4.60 35.82
N ARG A 219 -11.21 3.42 35.24
CA ARG A 219 -10.63 3.29 33.89
C ARG A 219 -11.35 4.24 32.93
N LEU A 220 -10.61 5.12 32.25
CA LEU A 220 -11.22 6.07 31.33
C LEU A 220 -11.60 5.30 30.06
N THR A 221 -12.85 5.47 29.66
CA THR A 221 -13.39 4.93 28.41
C THR A 221 -13.25 6.00 27.34
N PRO A 222 -13.19 5.73 26.03
CA PRO A 222 -13.11 6.78 24.99
C PRO A 222 -14.17 7.90 25.17
N LYS A 223 -15.36 7.54 25.65
CA LYS A 223 -16.47 8.46 25.99
C LYS A 223 -16.21 9.28 27.27
N LYS A 224 -15.62 8.67 28.31
CA LYS A 224 -15.17 9.39 29.51
C LYS A 224 -13.91 10.21 29.25
N ILE A 225 -13.04 9.77 28.35
CA ILE A 225 -11.85 10.46 27.86
C ILE A 225 -12.26 11.74 27.16
N TYR A 226 -13.25 11.69 26.26
CA TYR A 226 -13.83 12.90 25.66
C TYR A 226 -14.36 13.89 26.72
N ASN A 227 -15.14 13.43 27.70
CA ASN A 227 -15.68 14.28 28.76
C ASN A 227 -14.62 14.76 29.77
N TYR A 228 -13.57 13.96 30.00
CA TYR A 228 -12.43 14.29 30.85
C TYR A 228 -11.53 15.31 30.17
N TYR A 229 -11.25 15.18 28.88
CA TYR A 229 -10.51 16.19 28.10
C TYR A 229 -11.29 17.49 27.96
N LYS A 230 -12.61 17.41 27.80
CA LYS A 230 -13.49 18.57 27.82
C LYS A 230 -13.44 19.34 29.15
N SER A 231 -13.12 18.68 30.28
CA SER A 231 -13.12 19.31 31.61
C SER A 231 -11.75 19.58 32.24
N HIS A 232 -10.69 18.82 31.93
CA HIS A 232 -9.42 18.85 32.68
C HIS A 232 -8.13 18.72 31.84
N GLY A 233 -8.18 18.64 30.51
CA GLY A 233 -7.09 17.94 29.80
C GLY A 233 -6.49 18.52 28.52
N GLN A 234 -6.64 19.81 28.18
CA GLN A 234 -5.92 20.38 27.02
C GLN A 234 -4.39 20.30 27.19
N ASN A 235 -3.86 20.52 28.40
CA ASN A 235 -2.41 20.59 28.64
C ASN A 235 -1.68 19.25 28.42
N ASN A 236 -2.31 18.10 28.65
CA ASN A 236 -1.66 16.80 28.47
C ASN A 236 -1.63 16.34 27.01
N ILE A 237 -2.69 16.63 26.23
CA ILE A 237 -2.68 16.41 24.78
C ILE A 237 -1.60 17.28 24.13
N ILE A 238 -1.53 18.56 24.52
CA ILE A 238 -0.50 19.48 24.03
C ILE A 238 0.90 18.94 24.34
N LYS A 239 1.16 18.45 25.56
CA LYS A 239 2.45 17.83 25.91
C LYS A 239 2.79 16.63 25.03
N VAL A 240 1.83 15.74 24.75
CA VAL A 240 2.09 14.59 23.89
C VAL A 240 2.33 15.01 22.44
N ILE A 241 1.55 15.95 21.93
CA ILE A 241 1.78 16.54 20.60
C ILE A 241 3.18 17.14 20.55
N ILE A 242 3.58 17.93 21.56
CA ILE A 242 4.93 18.50 21.67
C ILE A 242 6.00 17.40 21.68
N VAL A 243 5.82 16.30 22.42
CA VAL A 243 6.76 15.17 22.42
C VAL A 243 6.86 14.51 21.03
N ILE A 244 5.74 14.29 20.35
CA ILE A 244 5.72 13.74 18.98
C ILE A 244 6.46 14.70 18.03
N LEU A 245 6.23 16.01 18.15
CA LEU A 245 6.91 17.04 17.36
C LEU A 245 8.41 17.09 17.65
N ILE A 246 8.83 17.05 18.92
CA ILE A 246 10.24 17.07 19.33
C ILE A 246 10.95 15.80 18.86
N ILE A 247 10.35 14.63 19.03
CA ILE A 247 10.91 13.37 18.52
C ILE A 247 11.03 13.43 16.99
N GLY A 248 9.99 13.95 16.31
CA GLY A 248 10.03 14.18 14.87
C GLY A 248 11.18 15.09 14.44
N LEU A 249 11.40 16.20 15.17
CA LEU A 249 12.48 17.14 14.90
C LEU A 249 13.88 16.56 15.20
N ILE A 250 14.07 15.91 16.35
CA ILE A 250 15.36 15.31 16.75
C ILE A 250 15.79 14.22 15.77
N LEU A 251 14.86 13.38 15.33
CA LEU A 251 15.15 12.29 14.42
C LEU A 251 15.23 12.75 12.96
N GLY A 252 15.11 14.06 12.69
CA GLY A 252 15.08 14.59 11.32
C GLY A 252 13.94 14.00 10.49
N LEU A 253 12.87 13.53 11.15
CA LEU A 253 11.73 12.90 10.49
C LEU A 253 10.91 14.01 9.84
N VAL A 254 11.23 14.27 8.58
CA VAL A 254 10.56 15.26 7.72
C VAL A 254 9.10 14.89 7.41
N TYR A 255 8.60 13.76 7.92
CA TYR A 255 7.20 13.32 7.83
C TYR A 255 6.37 13.78 9.03
N ASN A 256 6.47 15.06 9.39
CA ASN A 256 5.69 15.66 10.47
C ASN A 256 4.35 16.17 9.91
N PRO A 257 3.20 15.97 10.58
CA PRO A 257 1.91 16.54 10.14
C PRO A 257 1.92 18.06 9.92
N LEU A 258 2.90 18.80 10.45
CA LEU A 258 3.08 20.24 10.24
C LEU A 258 3.93 20.61 9.01
N VAL A 259 4.75 19.69 8.51
CA VAL A 259 5.64 19.92 7.37
C VAL A 259 5.60 18.66 6.50
N PRO A 260 4.66 18.54 5.55
CA PRO A 260 4.74 17.47 4.55
C PRO A 260 6.05 17.65 3.77
N TYR A 261 6.90 16.64 3.78
CA TYR A 261 8.11 16.63 2.97
C TYR A 261 7.74 16.65 1.49
N ASP A 262 8.46 17.43 0.68
CA ASP A 262 8.49 17.40 -0.80
C ASP A 262 8.88 16.02 -1.38
N SER A 263 9.03 14.97 -0.56
CA SER A 263 9.21 13.58 -0.99
C SER A 263 7.95 12.85 -1.43
N MET A 264 6.87 13.56 -1.75
CA MET A 264 6.20 13.12 -2.97
C MET A 264 7.26 13.26 -4.06
N ALA A 265 8.04 12.19 -4.27
CA ALA A 265 9.03 12.10 -5.33
C ALA A 265 8.47 12.83 -6.55
N PRO A 266 9.27 13.63 -7.29
CA PRO A 266 8.87 14.67 -8.26
C PRO A 266 8.14 14.09 -9.50
N ASN A 267 7.08 13.37 -9.22
CA ASN A 267 6.09 12.78 -10.10
C ASN A 267 4.79 13.58 -9.97
N ASP A 268 4.81 14.71 -9.24
CA ASP A 268 3.82 15.72 -9.41
C ASP A 268 3.90 16.18 -10.87
N ILE A 269 2.86 15.87 -11.64
CA ILE A 269 2.76 16.23 -13.07
C ILE A 269 2.93 17.75 -13.25
N SER A 270 2.61 18.53 -12.21
CA SER A 270 2.79 19.99 -12.19
C SER A 270 4.25 20.43 -12.04
N GLY A 271 5.13 19.52 -11.63
CA GLY A 271 6.54 19.76 -11.34
C GLY A 271 7.43 18.66 -11.89
N ILE A 272 7.20 18.20 -13.14
CA ILE A 272 8.24 17.49 -13.90
C ILE A 272 9.42 18.45 -13.98
N HIS A 273 10.33 18.37 -13.02
CA HIS A 273 11.62 19.01 -13.12
C HIS A 273 12.24 18.40 -14.37
N MET A 274 12.30 19.19 -15.45
CA MET A 274 12.90 18.77 -16.72
C MET A 274 14.37 18.46 -16.45
N THR A 275 14.64 17.21 -16.12
CA THR A 275 15.99 16.66 -16.12
C THR A 275 16.52 16.69 -17.56
N PRO A 276 17.85 16.66 -17.76
CA PRO A 276 18.42 16.52 -19.09
C PRO A 276 17.83 15.32 -19.85
N ASP A 277 17.61 14.20 -19.16
CA ASP A 277 17.01 12.97 -19.67
C ASP A 277 15.58 13.20 -20.18
N THR A 278 14.73 13.82 -19.35
CA THR A 278 13.35 14.13 -19.73
C THR A 278 13.30 15.13 -20.88
N ARG A 279 14.21 16.11 -20.91
CA ARG A 279 14.29 17.09 -22.01
C ARG A 279 14.73 16.45 -23.32
N PHE A 280 15.72 15.56 -23.26
CA PHE A 280 16.14 14.75 -24.40
C PHE A 280 14.97 13.93 -24.93
N LEU A 281 14.29 13.18 -24.06
CA LEU A 281 13.17 12.33 -24.46
C LEU A 281 12.00 13.13 -25.07
N LEU A 282 11.67 14.29 -24.51
CA LEU A 282 10.63 15.18 -25.06
C LEU A 282 11.02 15.81 -26.39
N ASN A 283 12.32 15.97 -26.68
CA ASN A 283 12.79 16.41 -27.99
C ASN A 283 12.70 15.27 -29.00
N GLU A 284 13.14 14.07 -28.64
CA GLU A 284 13.08 12.90 -29.51
C GLU A 284 11.63 12.46 -29.81
N ARG A 285 10.74 12.56 -28.82
CA ARG A 285 9.31 12.26 -28.97
C ARG A 285 8.66 13.00 -30.15
N LYS A 286 9.10 14.23 -30.46
CA LYS A 286 8.56 15.03 -31.59
C LYS A 286 8.74 14.36 -32.95
N TYR A 287 9.68 13.42 -33.05
CA TYR A 287 9.98 12.67 -34.28
C TYR A 287 9.33 11.29 -34.31
N ILE A 288 8.62 10.88 -33.24
CA ILE A 288 7.90 9.61 -33.17
C ILE A 288 6.45 9.83 -33.66
N PRO A 289 6.01 9.16 -34.74
CA PRO A 289 4.65 9.32 -35.25
C PRO A 289 3.57 8.98 -34.22
N GLU A 290 2.51 9.80 -34.10
CA GLU A 290 1.43 9.64 -33.10
C GLU A 290 0.72 8.27 -33.15
N ASN A 291 0.76 7.62 -34.30
CA ASN A 291 0.09 6.33 -34.56
C ASN A 291 0.95 5.12 -34.15
N SER A 292 2.21 5.35 -33.76
CA SER A 292 3.18 4.31 -33.48
C SER A 292 2.75 3.46 -32.28
N THR A 293 3.07 2.18 -32.34
CA THR A 293 2.99 1.27 -31.20
C THR A 293 4.27 1.41 -30.37
N ILE A 294 4.13 1.84 -29.12
CA ILE A 294 5.25 2.18 -28.25
C ILE A 294 5.24 1.27 -27.03
N LEU A 295 6.37 0.61 -26.78
CA LEU A 295 6.65 -0.10 -25.55
C LEU A 295 7.57 0.76 -24.68
N VAL A 296 7.12 1.15 -23.49
CA VAL A 296 7.83 2.13 -22.65
C VAL A 296 7.86 1.74 -21.18
N GLU A 297 8.93 2.12 -20.49
CA GLU A 297 9.05 2.00 -19.04
C GLU A 297 7.91 2.73 -18.29
N ASN A 298 7.44 2.18 -17.17
CA ASN A 298 6.24 2.65 -16.47
C ASN A 298 6.32 4.11 -15.97
N ASN A 299 7.50 4.54 -15.53
CA ASN A 299 7.76 5.94 -15.13
C ASN A 299 7.80 6.92 -16.32
N LEU A 300 8.08 6.45 -17.53
CA LEU A 300 8.12 7.25 -18.75
C LEU A 300 6.75 7.29 -19.45
N MET A 301 5.85 6.35 -19.16
CA MET A 301 4.49 6.26 -19.71
C MET A 301 3.71 7.60 -19.71
N PRO A 302 3.72 8.42 -18.64
CA PRO A 302 3.01 9.70 -18.65
C PRO A 302 3.51 10.68 -19.72
N LEU A 303 4.76 10.55 -20.19
CA LEU A 303 5.32 11.40 -21.25
C LEU A 303 4.81 11.02 -22.64
N PHE A 304 4.17 9.87 -22.78
CA PHE A 304 3.58 9.35 -24.02
C PHE A 304 2.07 9.13 -23.89
N SER A 305 1.42 9.67 -22.86
CA SER A 305 -0.01 9.42 -22.59
C SER A 305 -0.97 9.89 -23.68
N ASP A 306 -0.49 10.74 -24.60
CA ASP A 306 -1.22 11.23 -25.77
C ASP A 306 -1.19 10.26 -26.97
N TYR A 307 -0.26 9.30 -26.99
CA TYR A 307 -0.23 8.25 -28.00
C TYR A 307 -1.26 7.17 -27.66
N LYS A 308 -2.00 6.69 -28.66
CA LYS A 308 -3.08 5.72 -28.46
C LYS A 308 -2.60 4.31 -28.13
N ASN A 309 -1.42 3.95 -28.65
CA ASN A 309 -0.90 2.58 -28.64
C ASN A 309 0.36 2.48 -27.77
N VAL A 310 0.27 2.91 -26.51
CA VAL A 310 1.39 2.85 -25.56
C VAL A 310 1.16 1.79 -24.51
N TYR A 311 2.18 0.98 -24.30
CA TYR A 311 2.17 -0.17 -23.42
C TYR A 311 3.36 -0.11 -22.48
N SER A 312 3.18 -0.57 -21.25
CA SER A 312 4.25 -0.64 -20.27
C SER A 312 4.31 -2.01 -19.59
N PRO A 313 5.41 -2.76 -19.75
CA PRO A 313 5.58 -4.04 -19.09
C PRO A 313 5.99 -3.84 -17.63
N PRO A 314 5.84 -4.86 -16.78
CA PRO A 314 5.12 -6.12 -17.03
C PRO A 314 3.58 -5.99 -16.97
N PHE A 315 3.04 -4.78 -16.76
CA PHE A 315 1.66 -4.55 -16.34
C PHE A 315 0.63 -4.44 -17.48
N SER A 316 1.11 -4.34 -18.72
CA SER A 316 0.27 -4.40 -19.91
C SER A 316 0.32 -5.81 -20.48
N PRO A 317 -0.80 -6.42 -20.89
CA PRO A 317 -0.73 -7.61 -21.71
C PRO A 317 0.03 -7.24 -22.99
N LEU A 318 1.20 -7.85 -23.18
CA LEU A 318 2.05 -7.52 -24.31
C LEU A 318 1.60 -8.37 -25.49
N PRO A 319 1.13 -7.76 -26.59
CA PRO A 319 1.13 -8.46 -27.87
C PRO A 319 2.57 -8.89 -28.19
N ASN A 320 2.70 -9.78 -29.18
CA ASN A 320 3.99 -10.26 -29.67
C ASN A 320 5.02 -9.10 -29.76
N TYR A 321 6.17 -9.24 -29.08
CA TYR A 321 7.14 -8.15 -28.91
C TYR A 321 7.64 -7.55 -30.23
N THR A 322 7.51 -8.27 -31.34
CA THR A 322 7.89 -7.81 -32.69
C THR A 322 6.92 -6.78 -33.29
N GLU A 323 5.77 -6.53 -32.66
CA GLU A 323 4.76 -5.61 -33.17
C GLU A 323 5.08 -4.15 -32.89
N PHE A 324 5.87 -3.85 -31.85
CA PHE A 324 6.18 -2.47 -31.43
C PHE A 324 7.09 -1.74 -32.42
N ASP A 325 6.69 -0.52 -32.78
CA ASP A 325 7.47 0.39 -33.64
C ASP A 325 8.64 1.02 -32.86
N TYR A 326 8.44 1.28 -31.57
CA TYR A 326 9.44 1.88 -30.69
C TYR A 326 9.51 1.19 -29.32
N ILE A 327 10.72 1.07 -28.78
CA ILE A 327 10.97 0.63 -27.40
C ILE A 327 11.80 1.70 -26.70
N ILE A 328 11.32 2.16 -25.55
CA ILE A 328 11.87 3.33 -24.86
C ILE A 328 12.08 3.01 -23.39
N TYR A 329 13.32 3.19 -22.90
CA TYR A 329 13.64 2.85 -21.52
C TYR A 329 14.81 3.63 -20.96
N MET A 330 14.86 3.64 -19.63
CA MET A 330 16.02 4.10 -18.90
C MET A 330 16.89 2.91 -18.47
N ASN A 331 18.19 2.99 -18.72
CA ASN A 331 19.13 1.96 -18.33
C ASN A 331 19.36 1.98 -16.81
N ASN A 332 19.61 0.81 -16.21
CA ASN A 332 19.82 0.63 -14.77
C ASN A 332 18.67 1.14 -13.87
N THR A 333 17.42 1.10 -14.36
CA THR A 333 16.24 1.43 -13.55
C THR A 333 15.48 0.18 -13.16
N PHE A 334 14.86 0.24 -11.97
CA PHE A 334 14.01 -0.84 -11.46
C PHE A 334 12.96 -1.26 -12.49
N TRP A 335 12.30 -0.32 -13.17
CA TRP A 335 11.21 -0.64 -14.08
C TRP A 335 11.68 -1.22 -15.42
N ALA A 336 12.90 -0.91 -15.86
CA ALA A 336 13.46 -1.52 -17.06
C ALA A 336 13.91 -2.97 -16.81
N ASP A 337 14.43 -3.27 -15.62
CA ASP A 337 14.93 -4.59 -15.22
C ASP A 337 13.83 -5.53 -14.67
N THR A 338 12.71 -4.99 -14.20
CA THR A 338 11.66 -5.78 -13.54
C THR A 338 10.82 -6.57 -14.54
N GLY A 339 10.56 -7.85 -14.26
CA GLY A 339 9.66 -8.71 -15.04
C GLY A 339 10.30 -9.98 -15.61
N GLY A 340 11.59 -10.23 -15.35
CA GLY A 340 12.29 -11.41 -15.87
C GLY A 340 12.30 -11.41 -17.40
N ASN A 341 11.76 -12.45 -18.02
CA ASN A 341 11.62 -12.54 -19.48
C ASN A 341 10.64 -11.51 -20.08
N ASN A 342 9.85 -10.84 -19.22
CA ASN A 342 8.98 -9.73 -19.61
C ASN A 342 9.58 -8.38 -19.24
N SER A 343 10.81 -8.34 -18.70
CA SER A 343 11.50 -7.08 -18.44
C SER A 343 11.80 -6.37 -19.76
N LEU A 344 11.75 -5.05 -19.72
CA LEU A 344 11.88 -4.26 -20.93
C LEU A 344 13.32 -4.29 -21.47
N ILE A 345 14.32 -4.44 -20.59
CA ILE A 345 15.72 -4.72 -20.97
C ILE A 345 15.86 -6.09 -21.65
N TYR A 346 15.23 -7.14 -21.11
CA TYR A 346 15.26 -8.46 -21.76
C TYR A 346 14.63 -8.40 -23.15
N ILE A 347 13.45 -7.77 -23.27
CA ILE A 347 12.74 -7.61 -24.55
C ILE A 347 13.59 -6.82 -25.54
N ALA A 348 14.15 -5.68 -25.11
CA ALA A 348 15.01 -4.84 -25.94
C ALA A 348 16.25 -5.61 -26.43
N THR A 349 16.93 -6.33 -25.53
CA THR A 349 18.12 -7.12 -25.87
C THR A 349 17.79 -8.24 -26.85
N TYR A 350 16.71 -9.00 -26.58
CA TYR A 350 16.26 -10.07 -27.46
C TYR A 350 15.94 -9.55 -28.87
N LEU A 351 15.22 -8.44 -28.99
CA LEU A 351 14.85 -7.88 -30.29
C LEU A 351 16.04 -7.27 -31.05
N LEU A 352 17.02 -6.69 -30.34
CA LEU A 352 18.28 -6.22 -30.91
C LEU A 352 19.10 -7.38 -31.46
N ASP A 353 19.28 -8.44 -30.68
CA ASP A 353 20.09 -9.62 -31.05
C ASP A 353 19.54 -10.34 -32.29
N HIS A 354 18.23 -10.25 -32.53
CA HIS A 354 17.56 -10.83 -33.68
C HIS A 354 17.31 -9.82 -34.83
N GLY A 355 17.78 -8.58 -34.70
CA GLY A 355 17.67 -7.56 -35.74
C GLY A 355 16.26 -7.04 -36.01
N TYR A 356 15.31 -7.22 -35.09
CA TYR A 356 13.94 -6.69 -35.23
C TYR A 356 13.84 -5.20 -34.95
N ILE A 357 14.77 -4.67 -34.15
CA ILE A 357 14.87 -3.25 -33.81
C ILE A 357 16.34 -2.81 -33.91
N THR A 358 16.54 -1.50 -34.03
CA THR A 358 17.86 -0.86 -34.09
C THR A 358 17.91 0.33 -33.13
N PRO A 359 19.11 0.70 -32.62
CA PRO A 359 19.28 1.93 -31.86
C PRO A 359 18.86 3.14 -32.71
N TYR A 360 17.93 3.94 -32.20
CA TYR A 360 17.45 5.16 -32.87
C TYR A 360 18.07 6.41 -32.24
N ALA A 361 18.01 6.52 -30.91
CA ALA A 361 18.59 7.63 -30.17
C ALA A 361 18.99 7.18 -28.76
N GLU A 362 20.02 7.81 -28.21
CA GLU A 362 20.55 7.51 -26.89
C GLU A 362 21.05 8.79 -26.20
N TYR A 363 20.87 8.87 -24.89
CA TYR A 363 21.42 9.95 -24.06
C TYR A 363 22.18 9.37 -22.87
N ASN A 364 23.51 9.61 -22.84
CA ASN A 364 24.43 9.23 -21.76
C ASN A 364 24.34 7.77 -21.29
N ASN A 365 23.96 6.84 -22.17
CA ASN A 365 23.66 5.45 -21.82
C ASN A 365 22.59 5.29 -20.73
N GLN A 366 21.81 6.35 -20.50
CA GLN A 366 20.74 6.42 -19.52
C GLN A 366 19.37 6.34 -20.17
N VAL A 367 19.12 7.05 -21.27
CA VAL A 367 17.85 6.93 -22.02
C VAL A 367 18.13 6.29 -23.36
N ILE A 368 17.43 5.20 -23.66
CA ILE A 368 17.60 4.44 -24.90
C ILE A 368 16.26 4.40 -25.64
N ILE A 369 16.29 4.80 -26.91
CA ILE A 369 15.17 4.71 -27.85
C ILE A 369 15.60 3.75 -28.96
N LEU A 370 14.86 2.66 -29.08
CA LEU A 370 15.02 1.67 -30.14
C LEU A 370 13.85 1.80 -31.11
N LYS A 371 14.12 1.60 -32.39
CA LYS A 371 13.12 1.67 -33.47
C LYS A 371 13.13 0.38 -34.26
N LYS A 372 11.95 -0.09 -34.65
CA LYS A 372 11.76 -1.21 -35.56
C LYS A 372 12.56 -1.02 -36.85
N ALA A 373 13.29 -2.07 -37.24
CA ALA A 373 14.23 -2.07 -38.36
C ALA A 373 13.51 -1.98 -39.73
#